data_AF-A0A380BDT2-F1
#
_entry.id   AF-A0A380BDT2-F1
#
_cell.length_a   1.000
_cell.length_b   1.000
_cell.length_c   1.000
_cell.angle_alpha   90.00
_cell.angle_beta   90.00
_cell.angle_gamma   90.00
#
_symmetry.space_group_name_H-M   'P 1'
#
loop_
_entity.id
_entity.type
_entity.pdbx_description
1 polymer ?
#
loop_
_entity_poly.entity_id
_entity_poly.type
_entity_poly.pdbx_seq_one_letter_code
_entity_poly.pdbx_strand_id
1 'polypeptide(L)'
;MTLRKNFIIGLMLFALFLGAGNIIFPPALGQMAGDNLVIAMLGFLITGVGLPLVAVLAIANSNTGESGGLQSIASRVHPAFGVIFTMIIYMAIGPFFGIPRTATVSYEIGIVPFLTKEVAQSNWPLLVFTIVFFTITVVLALNPAKLVDRIGKILTPILFVIIGALVIKSLITPMGNIQEAHGDYASQPFFRSFVEGYLTMDVIAALVFGIIIINALKVEGITKKEPAFKATIIAGIIAAIGLTLVYVSLGYIGATSVEAIGLQDNGGAILALASKFLYGGAGSTILALTIIFACLTTSIGLVSACAQFFEETFPQLPYKVYVFLFAGFSTIIGNFGLTQLIKISIPVLMMVYPLAIVLMLMSFIDKSFGR
;
A
#
# COMPACT_ATOMS: atom_id res chain seq x y z
N MET A 1 1.67 -1.82 -27.33
CA MET A 1 1.93 -0.70 -26.40
C MET A 1 3.43 -0.46 -26.36
N THR A 2 3.88 0.79 -26.45
CA THR A 2 5.31 1.14 -26.43
C THR A 2 5.91 0.86 -25.06
N LEU A 3 7.17 0.43 -24.98
CA LEU A 3 7.91 0.18 -23.72
C LEU A 3 7.76 1.33 -22.71
N ARG A 4 7.84 2.58 -23.17
CA ARG A 4 7.66 3.79 -22.35
C ARG A 4 6.32 3.83 -21.63
N LYS A 5 5.23 3.45 -22.30
CA LYS A 5 3.89 3.45 -21.70
C LYS A 5 3.77 2.35 -20.64
N ASN A 6 4.31 1.16 -20.91
CA ASN A 6 4.26 0.03 -19.96
C ASN A 6 5.01 0.39 -18.68
N PHE A 7 6.13 1.09 -18.83
CA PHE A 7 6.93 1.61 -17.74
C PHE A 7 6.15 2.62 -16.88
N ILE A 8 5.44 3.57 -17.49
CA ILE A 8 4.62 4.56 -16.75
C ILE A 8 3.49 3.89 -15.97
N ILE A 9 2.76 2.93 -16.56
CA ILE A 9 1.70 2.21 -15.85
C ILE A 9 2.29 1.34 -14.73
N GLY A 10 3.44 0.70 -14.95
CA GLY A 10 4.14 -0.05 -13.91
C GLY A 10 4.59 0.84 -12.74
N LEU A 11 5.11 2.03 -13.02
CA LEU A 11 5.47 3.01 -11.99
C LEU A 11 4.25 3.56 -11.24
N MET A 12 3.12 3.71 -11.92
CA MET A 12 1.85 4.07 -11.28
C MET A 12 1.39 2.95 -10.33
N LEU A 13 1.40 1.69 -10.78
CA LEU A 13 1.07 0.53 -9.95
C LEU A 13 1.95 0.43 -8.71
N PHE A 14 3.27 0.55 -8.90
CA PHE A 14 4.24 0.63 -7.82
C PHE A 14 3.87 1.71 -6.81
N ALA A 15 3.57 2.93 -7.27
CA ALA A 15 3.31 4.05 -6.40
C ALA A 15 1.94 3.99 -5.70
N LEU A 16 0.96 3.33 -6.31
CA LEU A 16 -0.33 3.04 -5.66
C LEU A 16 -0.15 2.05 -4.50
N PHE A 17 0.72 1.04 -4.68
CA PHE A 17 1.02 0.06 -3.64
C PHE A 17 2.02 0.55 -2.60
N LEU A 18 2.98 1.41 -2.97
CA LEU A 18 3.96 1.93 -2.04
C LEU A 18 3.34 2.98 -1.11
N GLY A 19 2.69 2.52 -0.04
CA GLY A 19 2.05 3.34 0.97
C GLY A 19 2.60 3.14 2.37
N ALA A 20 1.77 3.51 3.34
CA ALA A 20 2.09 3.50 4.77
C ALA A 20 2.62 2.15 5.28
N GLY A 21 1.90 1.06 5.00
CA GLY A 21 2.26 -0.28 5.51
C GLY A 21 3.57 -0.79 4.91
N ASN A 22 3.76 -0.51 3.63
CA ASN A 22 4.88 -0.93 2.78
C ASN A 22 6.20 -0.34 3.27
N ILE A 23 6.15 0.75 4.03
CA ILE A 23 7.32 1.42 4.59
C ILE A 23 7.57 1.02 6.04
N ILE A 24 6.53 0.79 6.86
CA ILE A 24 6.70 0.52 8.29
C ILE A 24 6.85 -0.96 8.65
N PHE A 25 6.25 -1.87 7.90
CA PHE A 25 6.30 -3.30 8.26
C PHE A 25 7.66 -3.95 7.96
N PRO A 26 8.33 -3.69 6.82
CA PRO A 26 9.61 -4.33 6.54
C PRO A 26 10.71 -4.01 7.57
N PRO A 27 10.91 -2.76 8.04
CA PRO A 27 11.91 -2.47 9.07
C PRO A 27 11.61 -3.14 10.41
N ALA A 28 10.33 -3.18 10.82
CA ALA A 28 9.91 -3.86 12.05
C ALA A 28 10.16 -5.37 11.96
N LEU A 29 9.78 -5.98 10.83
CA LEU A 29 10.12 -7.35 10.51
C LEU A 29 11.63 -7.58 10.53
N GLY A 30 12.41 -6.64 9.97
CA GLY A 30 13.86 -6.72 9.91
C GLY A 30 14.52 -6.78 11.28
N GLN A 31 14.16 -5.86 12.19
CA GLN A 31 14.67 -5.86 13.56
C GLN A 31 14.32 -7.16 14.29
N MET A 32 13.09 -7.65 14.14
CA MET A 32 12.63 -8.86 14.84
C MET A 32 13.19 -10.15 14.23
N ALA A 33 13.38 -10.19 12.92
CA ALA A 33 13.85 -11.39 12.21
C ALA A 33 15.34 -11.64 12.39
N GLY A 34 16.15 -10.60 12.55
CA GLY A 34 17.59 -10.76 12.81
C GLY A 34 18.25 -11.68 11.78
N ASP A 35 18.99 -12.68 12.25
CA ASP A 35 19.66 -13.70 11.42
C ASP A 35 18.73 -14.48 10.49
N ASN A 36 17.43 -14.56 10.80
CA ASN A 36 16.42 -15.20 9.97
C ASN A 36 15.81 -14.26 8.89
N LEU A 37 16.39 -13.08 8.66
CA LEU A 37 15.88 -12.05 7.75
C LEU A 37 15.51 -12.59 6.37
N VAL A 38 16.35 -13.44 5.77
CA VAL A 38 16.11 -13.95 4.40
C VAL A 38 14.83 -14.79 4.35
N ILE A 39 14.66 -15.72 5.28
CA ILE A 39 13.49 -16.60 5.34
C ILE A 39 12.23 -15.79 5.66
N ALA A 40 12.35 -14.83 6.59
CA ALA A 40 11.27 -13.91 6.93
C ALA A 40 10.85 -13.08 5.70
N MET A 41 11.81 -12.48 5.00
CA MET A 41 11.55 -11.64 3.84
C MET A 41 10.91 -12.42 2.69
N LEU A 42 11.29 -13.69 2.46
CA LEU A 42 10.60 -14.54 1.49
C LEU A 42 9.10 -14.71 1.81
N GLY A 43 8.77 -14.98 3.08
CA GLY A 43 7.37 -15.05 3.53
C GLY A 43 6.63 -13.74 3.28
N PHE A 44 7.23 -12.61 3.66
CA PHE A 44 6.65 -11.29 3.47
C PHE A 44 6.47 -10.91 1.99
N LEU A 45 7.43 -11.24 1.12
CA LEU A 45 7.38 -10.93 -0.31
C LEU A 45 6.31 -11.71 -1.05
N ILE A 46 6.05 -12.96 -0.66
CA ILE A 46 4.95 -13.75 -1.24
C ILE A 46 3.63 -13.01 -1.03
N THR A 47 3.37 -12.53 0.18
CA THR A 47 2.10 -11.88 0.51
C THR A 47 2.04 -10.41 0.15
N GLY A 48 3.15 -9.68 0.27
CA GLY A 48 3.24 -8.24 0.03
C GLY A 48 3.57 -7.86 -1.41
N VAL A 49 3.98 -8.81 -2.27
CA VAL A 49 4.30 -8.55 -3.68
C VAL A 49 3.71 -9.61 -4.60
N GLY A 50 3.91 -10.89 -4.30
CA GLY A 50 3.44 -12.00 -5.13
C GLY A 50 1.92 -12.05 -5.28
N LEU A 51 1.20 -12.14 -4.16
CA LEU A 51 -0.26 -12.17 -4.16
C LEU A 51 -0.89 -10.89 -4.75
N PRO A 52 -0.45 -9.66 -4.42
CA PRO A 52 -0.94 -8.44 -5.07
C PRO A 52 -0.77 -8.47 -6.59
N LEU A 53 0.36 -8.97 -7.10
CA LEU A 53 0.57 -9.14 -8.53
C LEU A 53 -0.45 -10.10 -9.13
N VAL A 54 -0.68 -11.26 -8.50
CA VAL A 54 -1.70 -12.22 -8.93
C VAL A 54 -3.10 -11.58 -8.91
N ALA A 55 -3.40 -10.69 -7.96
CA ALA A 55 -4.69 -9.98 -7.88
C ALA A 55 -4.89 -9.03 -9.06
N VAL A 56 -3.87 -8.24 -9.38
CA VAL A 56 -3.90 -7.35 -10.54
C VAL A 56 -4.13 -8.15 -11.84
N LEU A 57 -3.45 -9.29 -11.97
CA LEU A 57 -3.62 -10.19 -13.12
C LEU A 57 -5.01 -10.83 -13.17
N ALA A 58 -5.56 -11.22 -12.01
CA ALA A 58 -6.90 -11.80 -11.91
C ALA A 58 -7.95 -10.81 -12.43
N ILE A 59 -7.86 -9.55 -11.99
CA ILE A 59 -8.75 -8.49 -12.47
C ILE A 59 -8.57 -8.26 -13.97
N ALA A 60 -7.34 -8.14 -14.47
CA ALA A 60 -7.08 -7.94 -15.89
C ALA A 60 -7.61 -9.11 -16.76
N ASN A 61 -7.52 -10.35 -16.26
CA ASN A 61 -8.05 -11.54 -16.94
C ASN A 61 -9.59 -11.62 -16.89
N SER A 62 -10.20 -11.17 -15.80
CA SER A 62 -11.65 -11.21 -15.59
C SER A 62 -12.46 -10.28 -16.50
N ASN A 63 -11.83 -9.28 -17.10
CA ASN A 63 -12.43 -8.26 -17.98
C ASN A 63 -12.96 -8.79 -19.32
N THR A 64 -13.99 -9.62 -19.24
CA THR A 64 -14.73 -10.18 -20.38
C THR A 64 -16.10 -9.53 -20.56
N GLY A 65 -16.42 -8.45 -19.81
CA GLY A 65 -17.73 -7.77 -19.86
C GLY A 65 -17.74 -6.36 -19.28
N GLU A 66 -18.89 -5.69 -19.38
CA GLU A 66 -19.14 -4.27 -19.07
C GLU A 66 -18.99 -3.90 -17.57
N SER A 67 -19.03 -4.89 -16.67
CA SER A 67 -18.79 -4.72 -15.23
C SER A 67 -17.37 -5.16 -14.87
N GLY A 68 -16.39 -4.26 -14.99
CA GLY A 68 -14.99 -4.54 -14.66
C GLY A 68 -14.73 -4.61 -13.15
N GLY A 69 -13.70 -5.33 -12.72
CA GLY A 69 -13.20 -5.28 -11.33
C GLY A 69 -13.62 -6.43 -10.41
N LEU A 70 -13.41 -6.26 -9.10
CA LEU A 70 -13.56 -7.30 -8.07
C LEU A 70 -14.97 -7.91 -8.04
N GLN A 71 -16.01 -7.10 -8.23
CA GLN A 71 -17.39 -7.58 -8.24
C GLN A 71 -17.63 -8.65 -9.29
N SER A 72 -16.99 -8.55 -10.46
CA SER A 72 -17.13 -9.54 -11.54
C SER A 72 -16.56 -10.91 -11.16
N ILE A 73 -15.47 -10.92 -10.40
CA ILE A 73 -14.84 -12.14 -9.89
C ILE A 73 -15.72 -12.74 -8.78
N ALA A 74 -16.13 -11.90 -7.83
CA ALA A 74 -16.90 -12.35 -6.68
C ALA A 74 -18.33 -12.80 -7.06
N SER A 75 -18.95 -12.19 -8.07
CA SER A 75 -20.30 -12.54 -8.54
C SER A 75 -20.39 -13.95 -9.14
N ARG A 76 -19.25 -14.58 -9.47
CA ARG A 76 -19.20 -15.98 -9.94
C ARG A 76 -19.62 -16.98 -8.87
N VAL A 77 -19.47 -16.63 -7.59
CA VAL A 77 -20.00 -17.42 -6.47
C VAL A 77 -21.52 -17.27 -6.41
N HIS A 78 -21.98 -16.02 -6.30
CA HIS A 78 -23.38 -15.63 -6.36
C HIS A 78 -23.48 -14.11 -6.57
N PRO A 79 -24.43 -13.57 -7.35
CA PRO A 79 -24.52 -12.11 -7.60
C PRO A 79 -24.61 -11.27 -6.33
N ALA A 80 -25.43 -11.69 -5.35
CA ALA A 80 -25.54 -10.99 -4.06
C ALA A 80 -24.23 -11.03 -3.25
N PHE A 81 -23.52 -12.17 -3.27
CA PHE A 81 -22.21 -12.28 -2.63
C PHE A 81 -21.21 -11.33 -3.30
N GLY A 82 -21.22 -11.24 -4.63
CA GLY A 82 -20.36 -10.36 -5.39
C GLY A 82 -20.48 -8.91 -4.98
N VAL A 83 -21.70 -8.41 -4.82
CA VAL A 83 -21.97 -7.04 -4.37
C VAL A 83 -21.53 -6.83 -2.93
N ILE A 84 -21.99 -7.67 -2.00
CA ILE A 84 -21.74 -7.52 -0.56
C ILE A 84 -20.24 -7.63 -0.24
N PHE A 85 -19.58 -8.66 -0.77
CA PHE A 85 -18.14 -8.87 -0.55
C PHE A 85 -17.33 -7.70 -1.10
N THR A 86 -17.64 -7.23 -2.31
CA THR A 86 -16.95 -6.09 -2.90
C THR A 86 -17.15 -4.83 -2.06
N MET A 87 -18.37 -4.54 -1.59
CA MET A 87 -18.61 -3.42 -0.67
C MET A 87 -17.80 -3.52 0.62
N ILE A 88 -17.74 -4.71 1.24
CA ILE A 88 -16.94 -4.94 2.46
C ILE A 88 -15.47 -4.64 2.18
N ILE A 89 -14.93 -5.14 1.06
CA ILE A 89 -13.55 -4.91 0.66
C ILE A 89 -13.25 -3.43 0.46
N TYR A 90 -14.06 -2.73 -0.33
CA TYR A 90 -13.89 -1.31 -0.62
C TYR A 90 -14.02 -0.45 0.64
N MET A 91 -14.95 -0.78 1.53
CA MET A 91 -15.12 -0.06 2.80
C MET A 91 -13.95 -0.32 3.76
N ALA A 92 -13.48 -1.57 3.85
CA ALA A 92 -12.36 -1.95 4.71
C ALA A 92 -11.06 -1.27 4.27
N ILE A 93 -10.65 -1.42 3.00
CA ILE A 93 -9.42 -0.79 2.49
C ILE A 93 -9.56 0.74 2.40
N GLY A 94 -10.75 1.23 2.09
CA GLY A 94 -11.02 2.64 1.91
C GLY A 94 -11.24 3.34 3.26
N PRO A 95 -12.48 3.76 3.55
CA PRO A 95 -12.77 4.68 4.65
C PRO A 95 -12.41 4.18 6.04
N PHE A 96 -12.46 2.86 6.29
CA PHE A 96 -12.28 2.31 7.63
C PHE A 96 -10.82 2.09 8.03
N PHE A 97 -9.94 1.62 7.13
CA PHE A 97 -8.58 1.24 7.52
C PHE A 97 -7.50 1.90 6.65
N GLY A 98 -7.46 1.63 5.34
CA GLY A 98 -6.33 2.03 4.51
C GLY A 98 -6.22 3.56 4.36
N ILE A 99 -7.31 4.25 4.00
CA ILE A 99 -7.32 5.71 3.86
C ILE A 99 -6.93 6.41 5.19
N PRO A 100 -7.57 6.18 6.35
CA PRO A 100 -7.18 6.83 7.59
C PRO A 100 -5.74 6.53 8.01
N ARG A 101 -5.26 5.29 7.76
CA ARG A 101 -3.88 4.88 8.07
C ARG A 101 -2.83 5.67 7.30
N THR A 102 -3.11 6.07 6.05
CA THR A 102 -2.15 6.89 5.28
C THR A 102 -1.83 8.21 5.97
N ALA A 103 -2.84 8.87 6.55
CA ALA A 103 -2.64 10.13 7.27
C ALA A 103 -1.94 9.91 8.61
N THR A 104 -2.33 8.89 9.38
CA THR A 104 -1.73 8.65 10.71
C THR A 104 -0.28 8.23 10.62
N VAL A 105 0.10 7.38 9.66
CA VAL A 105 1.51 7.03 9.42
C VAL A 105 2.32 8.23 8.96
N SER A 106 1.75 9.08 8.09
CA SER A 106 2.41 10.32 7.68
C SER A 106 2.66 11.28 8.83
N TYR A 107 1.72 11.36 9.77
CA TYR A 107 1.89 12.16 10.98
C TYR A 107 2.97 11.58 11.91
N GLU A 108 2.86 10.30 12.26
CA GLU A 108 3.75 9.61 13.21
C GLU A 108 5.22 9.62 12.74
N ILE A 109 5.46 9.47 11.45
CA ILE A 109 6.83 9.36 10.93
C ILE A 109 7.31 10.68 10.34
N GLY A 110 6.41 11.44 9.72
CA GLY A 110 6.77 12.65 8.99
C GLY A 110 6.72 13.92 9.83
N ILE A 111 5.92 13.97 10.89
CA ILE A 111 5.70 15.19 11.66
C ILE A 111 6.14 15.06 13.11
N VAL A 112 5.77 13.98 13.80
CA VAL A 112 6.11 13.76 15.22
C VAL A 112 7.61 13.95 15.52
N PRO A 113 8.56 13.49 14.68
CA PRO A 113 9.99 13.71 14.94
C PRO A 113 10.43 15.19 14.99
N PHE A 114 9.61 16.11 14.48
CA PHE A 114 9.86 17.55 14.49
C PHE A 114 9.12 18.29 15.62
N LEU A 115 8.23 17.61 16.33
CA LEU A 115 7.47 18.20 17.43
C LEU A 115 8.24 18.06 18.75
N THR A 116 8.02 19.01 19.67
CA THR A 116 8.46 18.82 21.05
C THR A 116 7.63 17.73 21.71
N LYS A 117 8.18 17.09 22.75
CA LYS A 117 7.49 15.99 23.44
C LYS A 117 6.15 16.42 24.03
N GLU A 118 6.03 17.66 24.53
CA GLU A 118 4.75 18.16 25.08
C GLU A 118 3.67 18.31 23.99
N VAL A 119 4.06 18.79 22.81
CA VAL A 119 3.13 18.97 21.68
C VAL A 119 2.74 17.63 21.08
N ALA A 120 3.69 16.70 20.93
CA ALA A 120 3.45 15.37 20.37
C ALA A 120 2.47 14.54 21.22
N GLN A 121 2.40 14.76 22.53
CA GLN A 121 1.45 14.10 23.44
C GLN A 121 0.03 14.68 23.37
N SER A 122 -0.14 15.84 22.73
CA SER A 122 -1.47 16.43 22.53
C SER A 122 -2.17 15.80 21.33
N ASN A 123 -3.51 15.71 21.37
CA ASN A 123 -4.30 15.15 20.25
C ASN A 123 -4.56 16.16 19.12
N TRP A 124 -4.40 17.46 19.38
CA TRP A 124 -4.71 18.51 18.40
C TRP A 124 -3.79 18.52 17.15
N PRO A 125 -2.47 18.21 17.20
CA PRO A 125 -1.63 18.26 16.03
C PRO A 125 -1.98 17.18 15.01
N LEU A 126 -2.39 15.99 15.48
CA LEU A 126 -2.92 14.92 14.62
C LEU A 126 -4.20 15.38 13.91
N LEU A 127 -5.10 16.07 14.61
CA LEU A 127 -6.33 16.61 14.03
C LEU A 127 -6.04 17.63 12.93
N VAL A 128 -5.15 18.59 13.21
CA VAL A 128 -4.76 19.60 12.21
C VAL A 128 -4.08 18.92 11.01
N PHE A 129 -3.17 17.99 11.26
CA PHE A 129 -2.48 17.29 10.19
C PHE A 129 -3.43 16.48 9.32
N THR A 130 -4.35 15.70 9.91
CA THR A 130 -5.30 14.87 9.16
C THR A 130 -6.25 15.73 8.32
N ILE A 131 -6.72 16.87 8.84
CA ILE A 131 -7.54 17.82 8.07
C ILE A 131 -6.76 18.34 6.86
N VAL A 132 -5.52 18.79 7.05
CA VAL A 132 -4.68 19.31 5.95
C VAL A 132 -4.39 18.21 4.93
N PHE A 133 -3.97 17.04 5.40
CA PHE A 133 -3.64 15.89 4.56
C PHE A 133 -4.83 15.47 3.69
N PHE A 134 -6.01 15.27 4.28
CA PHE A 134 -7.20 14.87 3.52
C PHE A 134 -7.77 15.98 2.65
N THR A 135 -7.59 17.25 3.01
CA THR A 135 -7.93 18.36 2.11
C THR A 135 -7.08 18.29 0.84
N ILE A 136 -5.78 18.06 0.96
CA ILE A 136 -4.88 17.86 -0.18
C ILE A 136 -5.29 16.62 -0.97
N THR A 137 -5.57 15.50 -0.30
CA THR A 137 -6.06 14.27 -0.95
C THR A 137 -7.31 14.55 -1.79
N VAL A 138 -8.31 15.25 -1.23
CA VAL A 138 -9.54 15.60 -1.95
C VAL A 138 -9.24 16.46 -3.17
N VAL A 139 -8.49 17.55 -3.01
CA VAL A 139 -8.14 18.45 -4.13
C VAL A 139 -7.47 17.69 -5.28
N LEU A 140 -6.62 16.71 -4.95
CA LEU A 140 -5.93 15.91 -5.94
C LEU A 140 -6.80 14.79 -6.52
N ALA A 141 -7.68 14.19 -5.73
CA ALA A 141 -8.60 13.11 -6.14
C ALA A 141 -9.78 13.60 -6.99
N LEU A 142 -10.20 14.87 -6.87
CA LEU A 142 -11.31 15.44 -7.67
C LEU A 142 -11.11 15.35 -9.19
N ASN A 143 -9.89 15.10 -9.68
CA ASN A 143 -9.58 14.92 -11.10
C ASN A 143 -8.89 13.57 -11.37
N PRO A 144 -9.63 12.46 -11.48
CA PRO A 144 -9.08 11.12 -11.66
C PRO A 144 -8.20 10.98 -12.92
N ALA A 145 -8.50 11.71 -14.00
CA ALA A 145 -7.73 11.69 -15.24
C ALA A 145 -6.29 12.21 -15.07
N LYS A 146 -6.04 13.12 -14.12
CA LYS A 146 -4.70 13.66 -13.86
C LYS A 146 -3.89 12.80 -12.88
N LEU A 147 -4.48 11.74 -12.32
CA LEU A 147 -3.81 10.88 -11.35
C LEU A 147 -2.63 10.14 -11.95
N VAL A 148 -2.81 9.56 -13.14
CA VAL A 148 -1.75 8.84 -13.85
C VAL A 148 -0.53 9.73 -14.07
N ASP A 149 -0.76 10.98 -14.50
CA ASP A 149 0.29 11.96 -14.75
C ASP A 149 0.97 12.45 -13.47
N ARG A 150 0.21 12.77 -12.41
CA ARG A 150 0.76 13.30 -11.16
C ARG A 150 1.52 12.23 -10.37
N ILE A 151 0.94 11.05 -10.26
CA ILE A 151 1.52 9.94 -9.49
C ILE A 151 2.76 9.39 -10.21
N GLY A 152 2.58 8.91 -11.44
CA GLY A 152 3.63 8.17 -12.14
C GLY A 152 4.81 9.01 -12.64
N LYS A 153 4.59 10.29 -13.00
CA LYS A 153 5.66 11.13 -13.58
C LYS A 153 6.37 12.03 -12.57
N ILE A 154 5.73 12.37 -11.45
CA ILE A 154 6.28 13.33 -10.48
C ILE A 154 6.57 12.64 -9.14
N LEU A 155 5.56 12.00 -8.54
CA LEU A 155 5.69 11.46 -7.18
C LEU A 155 6.60 10.21 -7.15
N THR A 156 6.45 9.30 -8.11
CA THR A 156 7.23 8.05 -8.14
C THR A 156 8.74 8.27 -8.28
N PRO A 157 9.25 9.11 -9.21
CA PRO A 157 10.69 9.34 -9.31
C PRO A 157 11.29 9.95 -8.03
N ILE A 158 10.58 10.88 -7.38
CA ILE A 158 11.00 11.47 -6.12
C ILE A 158 11.13 10.40 -5.03
N LEU A 159 10.14 9.50 -4.92
CA LEU A 159 10.16 8.38 -3.98
C LEU A 159 11.36 7.45 -4.21
N PHE A 160 11.67 7.10 -5.46
CA PHE A 160 12.83 6.25 -5.78
C PHE A 160 14.16 6.91 -5.45
N VAL A 161 14.32 8.21 -5.72
CA VAL A 161 15.54 8.95 -5.37
C VAL A 161 15.74 8.94 -3.87
N ILE A 162 14.69 9.20 -3.10
CA ILE A 162 14.81 9.28 -1.66
C ILE A 162 15.06 7.90 -1.02
N ILE A 163 14.27 6.89 -1.38
CA ILE A 163 14.46 5.54 -0.85
C ILE A 163 15.82 5.01 -1.30
N GLY A 164 16.19 5.21 -2.56
CA GLY A 164 17.50 4.85 -3.09
C GLY A 164 18.65 5.46 -2.28
N ALA A 165 18.54 6.73 -1.89
CA ALA A 165 19.52 7.36 -1.00
C ALA A 165 19.63 6.62 0.34
N LEU A 166 18.50 6.43 1.06
CA LEU A 166 18.48 5.73 2.35
C LEU A 166 19.11 4.33 2.27
N VAL A 167 18.75 3.58 1.23
CA VAL A 167 19.24 2.23 1.01
C VAL A 167 20.73 2.20 0.70
N ILE A 168 21.20 3.03 -0.24
CA ILE A 168 22.61 3.07 -0.63
C ILE A 168 23.47 3.43 0.59
N LYS A 169 23.05 4.40 1.40
CA LYS A 169 23.81 4.76 2.60
C LYS A 169 23.78 3.68 3.66
N SER A 170 22.64 3.01 3.87
CA SER A 170 22.56 1.87 4.79
C SER A 170 23.47 0.71 4.37
N LEU A 171 23.74 0.52 3.07
CA LEU A 171 24.65 -0.51 2.58
C LEU A 171 26.12 -0.11 2.70
N ILE A 172 26.45 1.16 2.50
CA ILE A 172 27.84 1.67 2.59
C ILE A 172 28.27 1.82 4.06
N THR A 173 27.36 2.30 4.91
CA THR A 173 27.57 2.49 6.35
C THR A 173 26.49 1.74 7.13
N PRO A 174 26.58 0.40 7.25
CA PRO A 174 25.62 -0.37 8.04
C PRO A 174 25.63 0.13 9.49
N MET A 175 24.43 0.15 10.09
CA MET A 175 24.23 0.66 11.46
C MET A 175 24.80 -0.26 12.54
N GLY A 176 25.13 -1.49 12.18
CA GLY A 176 25.63 -2.52 13.08
C GLY A 176 25.54 -3.89 12.43
N ASN A 177 25.93 -4.90 13.19
CA ASN A 177 25.76 -6.29 12.78
C ASN A 177 24.30 -6.74 12.96
N ILE A 178 23.88 -7.68 12.11
CA ILE A 178 22.61 -8.38 12.31
C ILE A 178 22.69 -9.18 13.61
N GLN A 179 21.64 -9.10 14.42
CA GLN A 179 21.55 -9.77 15.72
C GLN A 179 20.61 -10.98 15.66
N GLU A 180 20.52 -11.71 16.77
CA GLU A 180 19.64 -12.87 16.89
C GLU A 180 18.16 -12.52 16.66
N ALA A 181 17.41 -13.48 16.13
CA ALA A 181 15.97 -13.36 15.91
C ALA A 181 15.19 -13.34 17.24
N HIS A 182 14.11 -12.57 17.30
CA HIS A 182 13.29 -12.40 18.50
C HIS A 182 11.87 -12.97 18.32
N GLY A 183 11.34 -13.58 19.39
CA GLY A 183 9.96 -14.08 19.45
C GLY A 183 9.64 -15.13 18.38
N ASP A 184 8.47 -15.01 17.75
CA ASP A 184 8.00 -15.92 16.69
C ASP A 184 8.95 -16.01 15.49
N TYR A 185 9.81 -15.01 15.28
CA TYR A 185 10.77 -15.02 14.18
C TYR A 185 11.97 -15.95 14.41
N ALA A 186 12.22 -16.36 15.66
CA ALA A 186 13.25 -17.36 15.95
C ALA A 186 12.81 -18.78 15.56
N SER A 187 11.52 -19.11 15.76
CA SER A 187 10.99 -20.45 15.55
C SER A 187 10.27 -20.63 14.21
N GLN A 188 9.55 -19.61 13.73
CA GLN A 188 8.70 -19.67 12.55
C GLN A 188 8.78 -18.41 11.67
N PRO A 189 9.99 -17.98 11.25
CA PRO A 189 10.21 -16.71 10.54
C PRO A 189 9.39 -16.57 9.26
N PHE A 190 9.24 -17.64 8.48
CA PHE A 190 8.48 -17.62 7.23
C PHE A 190 6.99 -17.34 7.47
N PHE A 191 6.34 -18.15 8.31
CA PHE A 191 4.90 -18.05 8.54
C PHE A 191 4.51 -16.76 9.25
N ARG A 192 5.32 -16.32 10.23
CA ARG A 192 5.09 -15.03 10.89
C ARG A 192 5.10 -13.91 9.87
N SER A 193 6.13 -13.87 9.02
CA SER A 193 6.29 -12.83 8.00
C SER A 193 5.24 -12.89 6.90
N PHE A 194 4.79 -14.09 6.55
CA PHE A 194 3.70 -14.29 5.60
C PHE A 194 2.43 -13.60 6.09
N VAL A 195 2.07 -13.78 7.37
CA VAL A 195 0.91 -13.13 7.99
C VAL A 195 1.09 -11.63 8.13
N GLU A 196 2.29 -11.16 8.52
CA GLU A 196 2.61 -9.72 8.58
C GLU A 196 2.44 -9.03 7.21
N GLY A 197 2.66 -9.76 6.12
CA GLY A 197 2.38 -9.26 4.77
C GLY A 197 0.92 -8.86 4.55
N TYR A 198 -0.05 -9.39 5.32
CA TYR A 198 -1.45 -8.95 5.26
C TYR A 198 -1.63 -7.51 5.72
N LEU A 199 -0.75 -7.02 6.60
CA LEU A 199 -0.82 -5.66 7.11
C LEU A 199 -0.43 -4.62 6.05
N THR A 200 0.26 -5.01 4.97
CA THR A 200 0.45 -4.09 3.83
C THR A 200 -0.89 -3.66 3.24
N MET A 201 -1.89 -4.55 3.28
CA MET A 201 -3.19 -4.40 2.64
C MET A 201 -3.14 -4.46 1.09
N ASP A 202 -1.97 -4.78 0.50
CA ASP A 202 -1.73 -4.69 -0.94
C ASP A 202 -2.56 -5.66 -1.76
N VAL A 203 -2.86 -6.87 -1.25
CA VAL A 203 -3.68 -7.85 -1.97
C VAL A 203 -5.09 -7.33 -2.16
N ILE A 204 -5.66 -6.77 -1.09
CA ILE A 204 -7.00 -6.18 -1.12
C ILE A 204 -6.99 -4.91 -1.98
N ALA A 205 -5.97 -4.06 -1.81
CA ALA A 205 -5.80 -2.86 -2.61
C ALA A 205 -5.66 -3.19 -4.11
N ALA A 206 -4.97 -4.29 -4.47
CA ALA A 206 -4.80 -4.71 -5.86
C ALA A 206 -6.13 -5.09 -6.52
N LEU A 207 -7.02 -5.76 -5.78
CA LEU A 207 -8.36 -6.08 -6.25
C LEU A 207 -9.23 -4.83 -6.46
N VAL A 208 -9.01 -3.79 -5.64
CA VAL A 208 -9.72 -2.50 -5.70
C VAL A 208 -9.16 -1.58 -6.78
N PHE A 209 -7.83 -1.44 -6.88
CA PHE A 209 -7.15 -0.64 -7.90
C PHE A 209 -7.29 -1.20 -9.31
N GLY A 210 -7.80 -2.43 -9.43
CA GLY A 210 -8.24 -3.02 -10.70
C GLY A 210 -8.99 -2.04 -11.61
N ILE A 211 -9.95 -1.29 -11.07
CA ILE A 211 -10.75 -0.32 -11.84
C ILE A 211 -9.89 0.83 -12.40
N ILE A 212 -8.94 1.33 -11.61
CA ILE A 212 -8.03 2.41 -12.01
C ILE A 212 -7.11 1.94 -13.14
N ILE A 213 -6.58 0.70 -13.05
CA ILE A 213 -5.69 0.12 -14.06
C ILE A 213 -6.42 -0.04 -15.40
N ILE A 214 -7.65 -0.57 -15.35
CA ILE A 214 -8.50 -0.76 -16.54
C ILE A 214 -8.76 0.59 -17.21
N ASN A 215 -9.14 1.60 -16.42
CA ASN A 215 -9.43 2.92 -16.95
C ASN A 215 -8.17 3.59 -17.53
N ALA A 216 -7.01 3.43 -16.89
CA ALA A 216 -5.73 3.91 -17.43
C ALA A 216 -5.39 3.26 -18.78
N LEU A 217 -5.60 1.95 -18.93
CA LEU A 217 -5.39 1.24 -20.19
C LEU A 217 -6.37 1.69 -21.29
N LYS A 218 -7.64 1.92 -20.94
CA LYS A 218 -8.67 2.44 -21.87
C LYS A 218 -8.30 3.83 -22.39
N VAL A 219 -7.84 4.73 -21.51
CA VAL A 219 -7.37 6.08 -21.89
C VAL A 219 -6.20 6.01 -22.88
N GLU A 220 -5.33 5.01 -22.75
CA GLU A 220 -4.23 4.74 -23.68
C GLU A 220 -4.66 4.07 -24.99
N GLY A 221 -5.96 3.90 -25.23
CA GLY A 221 -6.55 3.30 -26.43
C GLY A 221 -6.55 1.77 -26.43
N ILE A 222 -6.26 1.13 -25.29
CA ILE A 222 -6.21 -0.33 -25.17
C ILE A 222 -7.55 -0.84 -24.65
N THR A 223 -8.40 -1.27 -25.57
CA THR A 223 -9.75 -1.78 -25.28
C THR A 223 -9.88 -3.29 -25.44
N LYS A 224 -8.95 -3.93 -26.17
CA LYS A 224 -8.96 -5.39 -26.39
C LYS A 224 -8.37 -6.15 -25.19
N LYS A 225 -9.00 -7.28 -24.84
CA LYS A 225 -8.65 -8.12 -23.68
C LYS A 225 -7.19 -8.60 -23.67
N GLU A 226 -6.72 -9.22 -24.75
CA GLU A 226 -5.36 -9.76 -24.81
C GLU A 226 -4.26 -8.69 -24.69
N PRO A 227 -4.31 -7.58 -25.45
CA PRO A 227 -3.37 -6.47 -25.26
C PRO A 227 -3.39 -5.88 -23.85
N ALA A 228 -4.57 -5.73 -23.24
CA ALA A 228 -4.72 -5.20 -21.88
C ALA A 228 -4.07 -6.14 -20.85
N PHE A 229 -4.29 -7.45 -20.97
CA PHE A 229 -3.71 -8.45 -20.09
C PHE A 229 -2.17 -8.48 -20.21
N LYS A 230 -1.62 -8.48 -21.43
CA LYS A 230 -0.15 -8.41 -21.65
C LYS A 230 0.47 -7.13 -21.09
N ALA A 231 -0.17 -5.98 -21.29
CA ALA A 231 0.29 -4.71 -20.74
C ALA A 231 0.30 -4.74 -19.21
N THR A 232 -0.74 -5.34 -18.61
CA THR A 232 -0.85 -5.50 -17.15
C THR A 232 0.23 -6.42 -16.58
N ILE A 233 0.58 -7.52 -17.26
CA ILE A 233 1.70 -8.38 -16.85
C ILE A 233 3.00 -7.58 -16.76
N ILE A 234 3.34 -6.83 -17.81
CA ILE A 234 4.59 -6.07 -17.87
C ILE A 234 4.59 -5.00 -16.78
N ALA A 235 3.50 -4.24 -16.64
CA ALA A 235 3.37 -3.22 -15.61
C ALA A 235 3.45 -3.81 -14.19
N GLY A 236 2.81 -4.95 -13.97
CA GLY A 236 2.83 -5.67 -12.70
C GLY A 236 4.22 -6.18 -12.33
N ILE A 237 4.98 -6.73 -13.28
CA ILE A 237 6.37 -7.16 -13.05
C ILE A 237 7.25 -5.97 -12.66
N ILE A 238 7.10 -4.83 -13.34
CA ILE A 238 7.85 -3.59 -13.01
C ILE A 238 7.54 -3.15 -11.58
N ALA A 239 6.25 -3.15 -11.20
CA ALA A 239 5.84 -2.80 -9.84
C ALA A 239 6.38 -3.79 -8.80
N ALA A 240 6.33 -5.10 -9.10
CA ALA A 240 6.80 -6.15 -8.21
C ALA A 240 8.31 -6.06 -7.94
N ILE A 241 9.11 -5.80 -8.98
CA ILE A 241 10.56 -5.58 -8.83
C ILE A 241 10.81 -4.36 -7.93
N GLY A 242 10.10 -3.25 -8.18
CA GLY A 242 10.22 -2.05 -7.36
C GLY A 242 9.90 -2.31 -5.89
N LEU A 243 8.75 -2.92 -5.59
CA LEU A 243 8.32 -3.20 -4.21
C LEU A 243 9.28 -4.18 -3.52
N THR A 244 9.72 -5.22 -4.22
CA THR A 244 10.68 -6.20 -3.68
C THR A 244 11.98 -5.52 -3.26
N LEU A 245 12.53 -4.65 -4.13
CA LEU A 245 13.75 -3.91 -3.83
C LEU A 245 13.55 -3.04 -2.59
N VAL A 246 12.43 -2.31 -2.50
CA VAL A 246 12.13 -1.46 -1.34
C VAL A 246 12.01 -2.30 -0.07
N TYR A 247 11.27 -3.41 -0.07
CA TYR A 247 11.05 -4.22 1.14
C TYR A 247 12.32 -4.89 1.65
N VAL A 248 13.09 -5.50 0.75
CA VAL A 248 14.38 -6.12 1.11
C VAL A 248 15.29 -5.07 1.74
N SER A 249 15.35 -3.88 1.15
CA SER A 249 16.23 -2.83 1.64
C SER A 249 15.79 -2.24 2.98
N LEU A 250 14.48 -2.01 3.16
CA LEU A 250 13.92 -1.54 4.42
C LEU A 250 14.04 -2.59 5.53
N GLY A 251 13.87 -3.87 5.19
CA GLY A 251 14.12 -4.99 6.13
C GLY A 251 15.58 -5.09 6.53
N TYR A 252 16.51 -4.85 5.60
CA TYR A 252 17.94 -4.79 5.91
C TYR A 252 18.30 -3.62 6.84
N ILE A 253 17.72 -2.43 6.60
CA ILE A 253 17.84 -1.28 7.52
C ILE A 253 17.35 -1.68 8.91
N GLY A 254 16.19 -2.34 9.00
CA GLY A 254 15.68 -2.88 10.26
C GLY A 254 16.68 -3.81 10.95
N ALA A 255 17.12 -4.86 10.25
CA ALA A 255 17.98 -5.90 10.82
C ALA A 255 19.34 -5.40 11.32
N THR A 256 19.91 -4.38 10.67
CA THR A 256 21.20 -3.80 11.07
C THR A 256 21.08 -2.67 12.09
N SER A 257 19.85 -2.20 12.37
CA SER A 257 19.66 -1.01 13.22
C SER A 257 19.77 -1.28 14.72
N VAL A 258 19.60 -2.53 15.17
CA VAL A 258 19.45 -2.85 16.61
C VAL A 258 20.66 -2.40 17.44
N GLU A 259 21.88 -2.51 16.91
CA GLU A 259 23.10 -2.10 17.63
C GLU A 259 23.16 -0.58 17.85
N ALA A 260 22.75 0.21 16.86
CA ALA A 260 22.83 1.67 16.91
C ALA A 260 21.66 2.33 17.66
N ILE A 261 20.44 1.78 17.53
CA ILE A 261 19.22 2.43 18.02
C ILE A 261 18.40 1.56 18.97
N GLY A 262 18.80 0.31 19.23
CA GLY A 262 18.04 -0.64 20.03
C GLY A 262 16.78 -1.16 19.34
N LEU A 263 16.07 -2.06 20.01
CA LEU A 263 14.75 -2.52 19.59
C LEU A 263 13.71 -1.43 19.77
N GLN A 264 12.83 -1.28 18.79
CA GLN A 264 11.79 -0.25 18.76
C GLN A 264 10.40 -0.88 18.62
N ASP A 265 9.38 -0.18 19.12
CA ASP A 265 8.00 -0.71 19.17
C ASP A 265 7.32 -0.80 17.80
N ASN A 266 7.74 0.01 16.84
CA ASN A 266 7.15 0.04 15.50
C ASN A 266 8.16 0.52 14.44
N GLY A 267 7.91 0.15 13.18
CA GLY A 267 8.82 0.49 12.08
C GLY A 267 8.88 1.96 11.72
N GLY A 268 7.91 2.77 12.13
CA GLY A 268 8.00 4.22 12.01
C GLY A 268 9.11 4.80 12.88
N ALA A 269 9.17 4.36 14.14
CA ALA A 269 10.24 4.73 15.07
C ALA A 269 11.61 4.23 14.59
N ILE A 270 11.68 2.98 14.09
CA ILE A 270 12.91 2.41 13.49
C ILE A 270 13.42 3.33 12.38
N LEU A 271 12.58 3.69 11.42
CA LEU A 271 13.00 4.52 10.29
C LEU A 271 13.36 5.95 10.70
N ALA A 272 12.63 6.54 11.65
CA ALA A 272 12.93 7.89 12.14
C ALA A 272 14.33 7.95 12.77
N LEU A 273 14.64 6.98 13.64
CA LEU A 273 15.93 6.87 14.30
C LEU A 273 17.04 6.45 13.34
N ALA A 274 16.80 5.47 12.46
CA ALA A 274 17.75 5.04 11.44
C ALA A 274 18.10 6.16 10.46
N SER A 275 17.10 6.91 9.99
CA SER A 275 17.33 8.05 9.09
C SER A 275 18.13 9.16 9.78
N LYS A 276 17.84 9.44 11.05
CA LYS A 276 18.60 10.40 11.87
C LYS A 276 20.03 9.92 12.11
N PHE A 277 20.25 8.64 12.36
CA PHE A 277 21.58 8.05 12.51
C PHE A 277 22.39 8.15 11.21
N LEU A 278 21.79 7.73 10.09
CA LEU A 278 22.46 7.71 8.80
C LEU A 278 22.73 9.13 8.29
N TYR A 279 21.77 10.05 8.33
CA TYR A 279 21.86 11.36 7.64
C TYR A 279 21.83 12.57 8.57
N GLY A 280 21.85 12.39 9.89
CA GLY A 280 21.70 13.50 10.84
C GLY A 280 20.34 14.20 10.69
N GLY A 281 20.29 15.50 10.96
CA GLY A 281 19.06 16.29 10.87
C GLY A 281 18.42 16.30 9.47
N ALA A 282 19.22 16.16 8.40
CA ALA A 282 18.69 16.08 7.03
C ALA A 282 17.90 14.78 6.80
N GLY A 283 18.25 13.68 7.50
CA GLY A 283 17.59 12.39 7.37
C GLY A 283 16.13 12.40 7.76
N SER A 284 15.79 13.11 8.85
CA SER A 284 14.41 13.25 9.30
C SER A 284 13.55 13.98 8.26
N THR A 285 14.09 15.03 7.61
CA THR A 285 13.38 15.78 6.56
C THR A 285 13.17 14.93 5.31
N ILE A 286 14.21 14.20 4.90
CA ILE A 286 14.17 13.29 3.76
C ILE A 286 13.10 12.21 3.98
N LEU A 287 13.11 11.56 5.14
CA LEU A 287 12.14 10.55 5.52
C LEU A 287 10.71 11.12 5.53
N ALA A 288 10.52 12.28 6.16
CA ALA A 288 9.20 12.91 6.25
C ALA A 288 8.58 13.19 4.89
N LEU A 289 9.36 13.77 3.97
CA LEU A 289 8.90 14.00 2.60
C LEU A 289 8.52 12.68 1.91
N THR A 290 9.31 11.62 2.10
CA THR A 290 9.05 10.31 1.50
C THR A 290 7.73 9.74 1.97
N ILE A 291 7.52 9.68 3.30
CA ILE A 291 6.31 9.08 3.86
C ILE A 291 5.08 9.89 3.45
N ILE A 292 5.14 11.23 3.55
CA ILE A 292 4.01 12.08 3.19
C ILE A 292 3.64 11.89 1.72
N PHE A 293 4.62 11.89 0.81
CA PHE A 293 4.34 11.70 -0.63
C PHE A 293 3.86 10.27 -0.96
N ALA A 294 4.46 9.24 -0.35
CA ALA A 294 4.02 7.84 -0.52
C ALA A 294 2.57 7.68 -0.06
N CYS A 295 2.28 8.07 1.17
CA CYS A 295 0.97 7.94 1.77
C CYS A 295 -0.07 8.80 1.05
N LEU A 296 0.28 10.01 0.60
CA LEU A 296 -0.62 10.86 -0.17
C LEU A 296 -1.01 10.19 -1.48
N THR A 297 -0.04 9.58 -2.17
CA THR A 297 -0.29 8.84 -3.42
C THR A 297 -1.29 7.70 -3.22
N THR A 298 -1.06 6.86 -2.20
CA THR A 298 -1.97 5.76 -1.86
C THR A 298 -3.35 6.28 -1.44
N SER A 299 -3.40 7.35 -0.64
CA SER A 299 -4.64 7.97 -0.17
C SER A 299 -5.50 8.44 -1.34
N ILE A 300 -4.89 9.13 -2.31
CA ILE A 300 -5.56 9.59 -3.52
C ILE A 300 -6.08 8.41 -4.34
N GLY A 301 -5.26 7.37 -4.51
CA GLY A 301 -5.64 6.15 -5.22
C GLY A 301 -6.86 5.47 -4.59
N LEU A 302 -6.84 5.28 -3.27
CA LEU A 302 -7.93 4.63 -2.52
C LEU A 302 -9.21 5.44 -2.54
N VAL A 303 -9.15 6.75 -2.24
CA VAL A 303 -10.32 7.64 -2.30
C VAL A 303 -10.93 7.62 -3.70
N SER A 304 -10.10 7.65 -4.74
CA SER A 304 -10.57 7.66 -6.13
C SER A 304 -11.20 6.33 -6.53
N ALA A 305 -10.60 5.19 -6.15
CA ALA A 305 -11.15 3.87 -6.42
C ALA A 305 -12.49 3.67 -5.69
N CYS A 306 -12.57 4.02 -4.40
CA CYS A 306 -13.81 3.95 -3.63
C CYS A 306 -14.89 4.85 -4.23
N ALA A 307 -14.56 6.09 -4.59
CA ALA A 307 -15.55 7.00 -5.17
C ALA A 307 -16.05 6.53 -6.55
N GLN A 308 -15.18 5.98 -7.40
CA GLN A 308 -15.60 5.39 -8.69
C GLN A 308 -16.53 4.19 -8.49
N PHE A 309 -16.15 3.24 -7.62
CA PHE A 309 -16.96 2.06 -7.37
C PHE A 309 -18.34 2.38 -6.82
N PHE A 310 -18.43 3.30 -5.85
CA PHE A 310 -19.72 3.68 -5.26
C PHE A 310 -20.57 4.54 -6.20
N GLU A 311 -19.98 5.37 -7.06
CA GLU A 311 -20.72 6.07 -8.12
C GLU A 311 -21.31 5.09 -9.14
N GLU A 312 -20.54 4.10 -9.59
CA GLU A 312 -21.02 3.06 -10.51
C GLU A 312 -22.12 2.18 -9.88
N THR A 313 -21.99 1.88 -8.59
CA THR A 313 -22.94 1.01 -7.87
C THR A 313 -24.19 1.76 -7.42
N PHE A 314 -24.04 3.01 -7.00
CA PHE A 314 -25.11 3.87 -6.48
C PHE A 314 -25.07 5.25 -7.18
N PRO A 315 -25.57 5.34 -8.42
CA PRO A 315 -25.45 6.56 -9.25
C PRO A 315 -26.31 7.75 -8.77
N GLN A 316 -26.88 7.68 -7.57
CA GLN A 316 -27.69 8.73 -6.97
C GLN A 316 -26.86 9.94 -6.53
N LEU A 317 -25.58 9.72 -6.20
CA LEU A 317 -24.64 10.77 -5.81
C LEU A 317 -23.52 10.88 -6.84
N PRO A 318 -23.08 12.10 -7.20
CA PRO A 318 -21.97 12.27 -8.13
C PRO A 318 -20.63 11.90 -7.48
N TYR A 319 -19.65 11.45 -8.29
CA TYR A 319 -18.28 11.12 -7.88
C TYR A 319 -17.71 12.03 -6.78
N LYS A 320 -17.84 13.35 -6.97
CA LYS A 320 -17.28 14.37 -6.07
C LYS A 320 -17.82 14.23 -4.64
N VAL A 321 -19.10 13.91 -4.48
CA VAL A 321 -19.70 13.73 -3.15
C VAL A 321 -19.10 12.51 -2.45
N TYR A 322 -18.87 11.41 -3.17
CA TYR A 322 -18.19 10.24 -2.60
C TYR A 322 -16.74 10.56 -2.20
N VAL A 323 -16.01 11.35 -2.98
CA VAL A 323 -14.66 11.80 -2.62
C VAL A 323 -14.66 12.55 -1.28
N PHE A 324 -15.57 13.51 -1.10
CA PHE A 324 -15.71 14.25 0.16
C PHE A 324 -16.15 13.36 1.32
N LEU A 325 -17.10 12.46 1.08
CA LEU A 325 -17.63 11.54 2.10
C LEU A 325 -16.52 10.62 2.62
N PHE A 326 -15.79 9.94 1.74
CA PHE A 326 -14.74 9.01 2.16
C PHE A 326 -13.57 9.72 2.83
N ALA A 327 -13.11 10.86 2.29
CA ALA A 327 -12.03 11.62 2.92
C ALA A 327 -12.46 12.21 4.28
N GLY A 328 -13.68 12.74 4.38
CA GLY A 328 -14.22 13.29 5.63
C GLY A 328 -14.39 12.20 6.69
N PHE A 329 -14.97 11.06 6.31
CA PHE A 329 -15.10 9.92 7.21
C PHE A 329 -13.73 9.40 7.68
N SER A 330 -12.76 9.26 6.77
CA SER A 330 -11.40 8.85 7.12
C SER A 330 -10.65 9.88 7.95
N THR A 331 -10.99 11.17 7.87
CA THR A 331 -10.45 12.18 8.77
C THR A 331 -10.87 11.88 10.21
N ILE A 332 -12.15 11.55 10.43
CA ILE A 332 -12.67 11.18 11.75
C ILE A 332 -11.97 9.91 12.25
N ILE A 333 -11.93 8.86 11.43
CA ILE A 333 -11.34 7.58 11.81
C ILE A 333 -9.81 7.70 12.04
N GLY A 334 -9.12 8.53 11.25
CA GLY A 334 -7.68 8.77 11.41
C GLY A 334 -7.31 9.34 12.78
N ASN A 335 -8.21 10.09 13.41
CA ASN A 335 -7.96 10.69 14.72
C ASN A 335 -8.02 9.69 15.89
N PHE A 336 -8.33 8.41 15.65
CA PHE A 336 -8.13 7.34 16.65
C PHE A 336 -6.66 6.92 16.82
N GLY A 337 -5.77 7.34 15.91
CA GLY A 337 -4.33 7.07 15.97
C GLY A 337 -3.92 5.73 15.34
N LEU A 338 -2.63 5.62 14.99
CA LEU A 338 -2.09 4.52 14.19
C LEU A 338 -2.23 3.15 14.88
N THR A 339 -1.80 3.06 16.15
CA THR A 339 -1.80 1.79 16.91
C THR A 339 -3.21 1.20 17.02
N GLN A 340 -4.21 2.05 17.29
CA GLN A 340 -5.59 1.61 17.42
C GLN A 340 -6.17 1.17 16.08
N LEU A 341 -5.87 1.89 14.99
CA LEU A 341 -6.27 1.49 13.64
C LEU A 341 -5.69 0.12 13.27
N ILE A 342 -4.39 -0.12 13.54
CA ILE A 342 -3.75 -1.42 13.29
C ILE A 342 -4.47 -2.51 14.09
N LYS A 343 -4.66 -2.30 15.41
CA LYS A 343 -5.31 -3.26 16.30
C LYS A 343 -6.70 -3.68 15.85
N ILE A 344 -7.51 -2.74 15.35
CA ILE A 344 -8.87 -3.02 14.86
C ILE A 344 -8.83 -3.65 13.46
N SER A 345 -7.89 -3.26 12.61
CA SER A 345 -7.79 -3.77 11.24
C SER A 345 -7.34 -5.24 11.18
N ILE A 346 -6.48 -5.69 12.10
CA ILE A 346 -5.88 -7.04 12.07
C ILE A 346 -6.96 -8.15 12.00
N PRO A 347 -7.93 -8.24 12.94
CA PRO A 347 -8.92 -9.32 12.91
C PRO A 347 -9.74 -9.34 11.62
N VAL A 348 -10.09 -8.17 11.11
CA VAL A 348 -10.87 -8.04 9.87
C VAL A 348 -10.04 -8.51 8.68
N LEU A 349 -8.77 -8.10 8.59
CA LEU A 349 -7.87 -8.52 7.52
C LEU A 349 -7.66 -10.03 7.53
N MET A 350 -7.48 -10.63 8.72
CA MET A 350 -7.31 -12.09 8.86
C MET A 350 -8.52 -12.88 8.36
N MET A 351 -9.74 -12.33 8.49
CA MET A 351 -10.96 -12.96 7.96
C MET A 351 -11.10 -12.77 6.44
N VAL A 352 -10.74 -11.59 5.94
CA VAL A 352 -10.98 -11.17 4.56
C VAL A 352 -9.94 -11.72 3.59
N TYR A 353 -8.67 -11.74 3.98
CA TYR A 353 -7.56 -12.14 3.11
C TYR A 353 -7.71 -13.54 2.53
N PRO A 354 -7.99 -14.59 3.33
CA PRO A 354 -8.18 -15.94 2.80
C PRO A 354 -9.28 -16.02 1.74
N LEU A 355 -10.40 -15.32 1.96
CA LEU A 355 -11.51 -15.27 0.99
C LEU A 355 -11.10 -14.58 -0.31
N ALA A 356 -10.41 -13.45 -0.21
CA ALA A 356 -9.89 -12.72 -1.37
C ALA A 356 -8.90 -13.58 -2.18
N ILE A 357 -8.02 -14.32 -1.51
CA ILE A 357 -7.05 -15.22 -2.16
C ILE A 357 -7.77 -16.37 -2.88
N VAL A 358 -8.76 -17.00 -2.26
CA VAL A 358 -9.52 -18.07 -2.93
C VAL A 358 -10.23 -17.56 -4.18
N LEU A 359 -10.90 -16.41 -4.09
CA LEU A 359 -11.60 -15.79 -5.23
C LEU A 359 -10.65 -15.43 -6.38
N MET A 360 -9.47 -14.87 -6.06
CA MET A 360 -8.49 -14.52 -7.09
C MET A 360 -7.97 -15.76 -7.83
N LEU A 361 -7.67 -16.84 -7.10
CA LEU A 361 -7.12 -18.06 -7.68
C LEU A 361 -8.16 -18.77 -8.54
N MET A 362 -9.41 -18.83 -8.07
CA MET A 362 -10.53 -19.39 -8.83
C MET A 362 -10.75 -18.66 -10.16
N SER A 363 -10.47 -17.35 -10.23
CA SER A 363 -10.60 -16.58 -11.48
C SER A 363 -9.72 -17.08 -12.64
N PHE A 364 -8.63 -17.80 -12.34
CA PHE A 364 -7.73 -18.39 -13.34
C PHE A 364 -8.09 -19.83 -13.73
N ILE A 365 -8.77 -20.57 -12.84
CA ILE A 365 -9.07 -22.00 -13.01
C ILE A 365 -10.39 -22.21 -13.76
N ASP A 366 -11.25 -21.20 -13.86
CA ASP A 366 -12.60 -21.28 -14.44
C ASP A 366 -12.64 -21.88 -15.86
N LYS A 367 -11.67 -21.52 -16.72
CA LYS A 367 -11.56 -22.10 -18.07
C LYS A 367 -11.34 -23.62 -18.10
N SER A 368 -10.75 -24.18 -17.04
CA SER A 368 -10.55 -25.63 -16.90
C SER A 368 -11.83 -26.37 -16.47
N PHE A 369 -12.85 -25.65 -15.98
CA PHE A 369 -14.16 -26.19 -15.61
C PHE A 369 -15.25 -25.98 -16.67
N GLY A 370 -14.89 -25.46 -17.85
CA GLY A 370 -15.82 -25.28 -18.97
C GLY A 370 -16.87 -24.19 -18.74
N ARG A 371 -16.57 -23.18 -17.92
CA ARG A 371 -17.39 -21.99 -17.68
C ARG A 371 -16.74 -20.70 -18.14
#